data_AF-A0A672G1A7-F1
#
_entry.id   AF-A0A672G1A7-F1
#
_cell.length_a   1.000
_cell.length_b   1.000
_cell.length_c   1.000
_cell.angle_alpha   90.00
_cell.angle_beta   90.00
_cell.angle_gamma   90.00
#
_symmetry.space_group_name_H-M   'P 1'
#
loop_
_entity.id
_entity.type
_entity.pdbx_description
1 polymer ?
#
loop_
_entity_poly.entity_id
_entity_poly.type
_entity_poly.pdbx_seq_one_letter_code
_entity_poly.pdbx_strand_id
1 'polypeptide(L)'
;MAPSAGVNLLFPSSARSEALQCSVPGRAGSPHPVQGLLERFEAGPGCAAREPGNQETHVVALGRVTGDPRLPSCSQVTVHLKPLSPPWPALRSVRLLLSSRLPVAWWLRAEALPPGLLLQVEVSSNSSVRAHGVGLSVHTVRSLPFRPRALHRWTVKHHGSLSSMTHTAQGNQVYIRLGEDPTQPAVCQLQSMFLSHNYIVSDLQPQEVQGCSRPRQADRTGPEVHVIKLHSSGSGLCGSLQVEVVVSLLPPLGKSKAARVVLILSSSVPVNWAVVAGGVRGHVTVHVGVTSLFRV
;
A
#
# COMPACT_ATOMS: atom_id res chain seq x y z
N MET A 1 18.69 11.35 49.45
CA MET A 1 19.49 12.35 48.70
C MET A 1 20.16 11.59 47.56
N ALA A 2 19.64 11.72 46.33
CA ALA A 2 20.20 11.06 45.15
C ALA A 2 20.87 12.11 44.27
N PRO A 3 22.03 11.83 43.64
CA PRO A 3 22.70 12.81 42.82
C PRO A 3 21.97 12.97 41.48
N SER A 4 21.63 14.21 41.17
CA SER A 4 21.15 14.69 39.88
C SER A 4 22.33 14.81 38.90
N ALA A 5 22.27 14.10 37.77
CA ALA A 5 23.16 14.37 36.64
C ALA A 5 22.47 15.35 35.69
N GLY A 6 22.80 16.64 35.82
CA GLY A 6 22.42 17.68 34.87
C GLY A 6 23.42 17.74 33.72
N VAL A 7 22.94 17.66 32.48
CA VAL A 7 23.76 17.97 31.29
C VAL A 7 23.51 19.42 30.94
N ASN A 8 24.50 20.28 31.22
CA ASN A 8 24.53 21.65 30.72
C ASN A 8 25.02 21.64 29.28
N LEU A 9 24.10 21.85 28.33
CA LEU A 9 24.47 22.16 26.95
C LEU A 9 24.77 23.67 26.87
N LEU A 10 26.05 24.02 26.91
CA LEU A 10 26.54 25.36 26.60
C LEU A 10 26.35 25.61 25.09
N PHE A 11 25.34 26.39 24.73
CA PHE A 11 25.24 26.95 23.38
C PHE A 11 26.15 28.19 23.30
N PRO A 12 27.13 28.24 22.38
CA PRO A 12 27.78 29.51 22.07
C PRO A 12 26.74 30.47 21.48
N SER A 13 26.52 31.56 22.20
CA SER A 13 25.63 32.67 21.83
C SER A 13 26.21 33.46 20.67
N SER A 14 25.89 33.07 19.43
CA SER A 14 25.74 33.99 18.29
C SER A 14 25.26 33.24 17.04
N ALA A 15 24.12 32.55 17.12
CA ALA A 15 23.35 32.27 15.91
C ALA A 15 22.45 33.49 15.69
N ARG A 16 22.87 34.40 14.81
CA ARG A 16 21.92 35.32 14.18
C ARG A 16 20.82 34.42 13.61
N SER A 17 19.61 34.57 14.13
CA SER A 17 18.41 33.99 13.56
C SER A 17 18.28 34.54 12.13
N GLU A 18 18.85 33.85 11.15
CA GLU A 18 18.39 33.99 9.78
C GLU A 18 16.90 33.73 9.81
N ALA A 19 16.12 34.74 9.42
CA ALA A 19 14.67 34.69 9.42
C ALA A 19 14.19 33.34 8.87
N LEU A 20 13.21 32.74 9.55
CA LEU A 20 12.49 31.56 9.05
C LEU A 20 11.91 31.88 7.65
N GLN A 21 12.68 31.63 6.59
CA GLN A 21 12.36 31.95 5.18
C GLN A 21 11.29 31.01 4.59
N CYS A 22 10.50 30.35 5.44
CA CYS A 22 9.43 29.46 5.05
C CYS A 22 8.38 29.55 6.16
N SER A 23 7.61 30.63 6.16
CA SER A 23 6.35 30.66 6.87
C SER A 23 5.54 29.47 6.35
N VAL A 24 4.96 28.62 7.21
CA VAL A 24 4.12 27.49 6.79
C VAL A 24 2.68 28.03 6.68
N PRO A 25 2.23 28.62 5.56
CA PRO A 25 1.01 29.39 5.54
C PRO A 25 0.02 28.61 4.68
N GLY A 26 -0.53 27.53 5.24
CA GLY A 26 -1.65 26.82 4.63
C GLY A 26 -1.33 25.49 3.94
N ARG A 27 -2.39 24.94 3.33
CA ARG A 27 -2.44 23.60 2.74
C ARG A 27 -1.36 23.45 1.66
N ALA A 28 -0.54 22.41 1.76
CA ALA A 28 0.39 22.08 0.68
C ALA A 28 -0.43 21.59 -0.52
N GLY A 29 -0.43 22.38 -1.60
CA GLY A 29 -1.11 22.03 -2.85
C GLY A 29 -0.39 20.93 -3.64
N SER A 30 -0.94 20.61 -4.81
CA SER A 30 -0.43 19.56 -5.72
C SER A 30 1.00 19.71 -6.28
N PRO A 31 1.79 20.80 -6.07
CA PRO A 31 3.21 20.77 -6.40
C PRO A 31 4.13 20.46 -5.19
N HIS A 32 3.60 20.09 -4.03
CA HIS A 32 4.44 19.73 -2.88
C HIS A 32 5.17 18.39 -3.11
N PRO A 33 6.49 18.29 -2.82
CA PRO A 33 7.28 17.09 -3.11
C PRO A 33 6.91 15.89 -2.23
N VAL A 34 6.32 16.14 -1.07
CA VAL A 34 5.83 15.10 -0.15
C VAL A 34 4.32 15.03 -0.23
N GLN A 35 3.80 13.83 -0.43
CA GLN A 35 2.37 13.52 -0.41
C GLN A 35 2.07 12.63 0.80
N GLY A 36 1.03 12.98 1.55
CA GLY A 36 0.55 12.18 2.67
C GLY A 36 -0.51 11.20 2.21
N LEU A 37 -0.42 9.95 2.64
CA LEU A 37 -1.39 8.90 2.36
C LEU A 37 -1.71 8.16 3.67
N LEU A 38 -2.98 7.77 3.85
CA LEU A 38 -3.42 6.92 4.96
C LEU A 38 -4.05 5.68 4.38
N GLU A 39 -3.51 4.52 4.73
CA GLU A 39 -4.05 3.23 4.33
C GLU A 39 -4.84 2.61 5.49
N ARG A 40 -6.09 2.25 5.23
CA ARG A 40 -6.99 1.63 6.22
C ARG A 40 -7.34 0.21 5.82
N PHE A 41 -7.33 -0.67 6.81
CA PHE A 41 -7.66 -2.08 6.65
C PHE A 41 -8.91 -2.41 7.44
N GLU A 42 -9.84 -3.13 6.82
CA GLU A 42 -11.09 -3.55 7.45
C GLU A 42 -11.20 -5.07 7.34
N ALA A 43 -11.50 -5.73 8.46
CA ALA A 43 -11.86 -7.14 8.46
C ALA A 43 -13.27 -7.31 7.89
N GLY A 44 -13.48 -8.35 7.09
CA GLY A 44 -14.76 -8.61 6.46
C GLY A 44 -14.95 -10.08 6.13
N PRO A 45 -16.05 -10.47 5.48
CA PRO A 45 -16.28 -11.85 5.13
C PRO A 45 -15.18 -12.38 4.20
N GLY A 46 -14.62 -13.55 4.51
CA GLY A 46 -13.53 -14.10 3.72
C GLY A 46 -13.02 -15.43 4.22
N CYS A 47 -12.06 -15.99 3.50
CA CYS A 47 -11.35 -17.20 3.88
C CYS A 47 -10.06 -17.33 3.07
N ALA A 48 -9.17 -18.20 3.54
CA ALA A 48 -8.02 -18.69 2.81
C ALA A 48 -7.90 -20.20 3.00
N ALA A 49 -7.31 -20.86 2.02
CA ALA A 49 -7.04 -22.29 2.04
C ALA A 49 -5.85 -22.63 1.15
N ARG A 50 -5.20 -23.75 1.47
CA ARG A 50 -4.26 -24.36 0.54
C ARG A 50 -5.05 -25.02 -0.59
N GLU A 51 -4.73 -24.66 -1.82
CA GLU A 51 -5.31 -25.28 -3.01
C GLU A 51 -4.32 -26.34 -3.53
N PRO A 52 -4.59 -27.63 -3.32
CA PRO A 52 -3.72 -28.70 -3.82
C PRO A 52 -3.85 -28.76 -5.34
N GLY A 53 -2.76 -28.47 -6.06
CA GLY A 53 -2.70 -28.61 -7.51
C GLY A 53 -1.97 -27.49 -8.24
N ASN A 54 -2.17 -27.46 -9.56
CA ASN A 54 -1.55 -26.48 -10.46
C ASN A 54 -2.46 -25.28 -10.76
N GLN A 55 -3.52 -25.09 -9.99
CA GLN A 55 -4.42 -23.95 -10.11
C GLN A 55 -4.59 -23.27 -8.76
N GLU A 56 -4.67 -21.95 -8.77
CA GLU A 56 -4.95 -21.11 -7.62
C GLU A 56 -6.08 -20.14 -7.95
N THR A 57 -7.16 -20.15 -7.17
CA THR A 57 -8.31 -19.28 -7.40
C THR A 57 -8.46 -18.24 -6.29
N HIS A 58 -8.38 -16.95 -6.64
CA HIS A 58 -8.59 -15.84 -5.70
C HIS A 58 -9.82 -15.04 -6.05
N VAL A 59 -10.65 -14.76 -5.05
CA VAL A 59 -11.88 -13.98 -5.20
C VAL A 59 -11.75 -12.69 -4.42
N VAL A 60 -12.05 -11.58 -5.09
CA VAL A 60 -12.12 -10.25 -4.48
C VAL A 60 -13.50 -9.68 -4.77
N ALA A 61 -14.23 -9.35 -3.71
CA ALA A 61 -15.55 -8.72 -3.80
C ALA A 61 -15.54 -7.35 -3.14
N LEU A 62 -15.88 -6.32 -3.92
CA LEU A 62 -15.81 -4.93 -3.50
C LEU A 62 -17.17 -4.24 -3.59
N GLY A 63 -17.65 -3.71 -2.46
CA GLY A 63 -18.91 -2.96 -2.41
C GLY A 63 -18.82 -1.60 -3.10
N ARG A 64 -17.92 -0.74 -2.63
CA ARG A 64 -17.73 0.63 -3.12
C ARG A 64 -16.24 0.92 -3.33
N VAL A 65 -15.92 1.60 -4.43
CA VAL A 65 -14.56 2.12 -4.61
C VAL A 65 -14.45 3.49 -3.92
N THR A 66 -13.40 3.65 -3.13
CA THR A 66 -13.03 4.93 -2.52
C THR A 66 -12.07 5.67 -3.46
N GLY A 67 -12.56 6.77 -4.02
CA GLY A 67 -11.79 7.61 -4.95
C GLY A 67 -11.16 8.81 -4.24
N ASP A 68 -10.23 9.49 -4.93
CA ASP A 68 -9.84 10.84 -4.55
C ASP A 68 -11.08 11.75 -4.65
N PRO A 69 -11.50 12.44 -3.57
CA PRO A 69 -12.61 13.39 -3.63
C PRO A 69 -12.45 14.47 -4.71
N ARG A 70 -11.21 14.73 -5.16
CA ARG A 70 -10.85 15.71 -6.19
C ARG A 70 -10.97 15.17 -7.61
N LEU A 71 -11.07 13.84 -7.79
CA LEU A 71 -11.18 13.16 -9.09
C LEU A 71 -12.39 12.19 -9.06
N PRO A 72 -13.63 12.71 -9.17
CA PRO A 72 -14.85 11.94 -8.96
C PRO A 72 -15.15 10.85 -10.01
N SER A 73 -14.37 10.77 -11.08
CA SER A 73 -14.74 10.06 -12.32
C SER A 73 -14.04 8.71 -12.56
N CYS A 74 -13.17 8.23 -11.66
CA CYS A 74 -12.49 6.95 -11.84
C CYS A 74 -12.68 6.03 -10.62
N SER A 75 -13.72 5.18 -10.64
CA SER A 75 -13.84 4.01 -9.74
C SER A 75 -12.77 3.00 -10.11
N GLN A 76 -11.56 3.24 -9.64
CA GLN A 76 -10.37 2.47 -9.99
C GLN A 76 -9.81 1.74 -8.78
N VAL A 77 -9.47 0.47 -8.98
CA VAL A 77 -8.90 -0.39 -7.95
C VAL A 77 -7.59 -0.96 -8.46
N THR A 78 -6.54 -0.89 -7.64
CA THR A 78 -5.26 -1.51 -7.97
C THR A 78 -5.11 -2.84 -7.25
N VAL A 79 -4.79 -3.90 -7.98
CA VAL A 79 -4.53 -5.23 -7.44
C VAL A 79 -3.05 -5.52 -7.59
N HIS A 80 -2.36 -5.63 -6.46
CA HIS A 80 -0.95 -5.96 -6.38
C HIS A 80 -0.80 -7.47 -6.21
N LEU A 81 -0.14 -8.08 -7.18
CA LEU A 81 0.15 -9.51 -7.20
C LEU A 81 1.62 -9.71 -6.92
N LYS A 82 1.93 -10.44 -5.85
CA LYS A 82 3.30 -10.79 -5.46
C LYS A 82 3.36 -12.28 -5.15
N PRO A 83 4.49 -12.97 -5.39
CA PRO A 83 4.68 -14.31 -4.86
C PRO A 83 4.73 -14.27 -3.32
N LEU A 84 4.21 -15.32 -2.68
CA LEU A 84 4.29 -15.56 -1.24
C LEU A 84 5.75 -15.82 -0.84
N SER A 85 6.43 -16.68 -1.59
CA SER A 85 7.85 -16.98 -1.45
C SER A 85 8.50 -17.06 -2.85
N PRO A 86 9.52 -16.22 -3.14
CA PRO A 86 10.33 -16.41 -4.34
C PRO A 86 11.33 -17.57 -4.16
N PRO A 87 11.69 -18.30 -5.23
CA PRO A 87 11.20 -18.16 -6.61
C PRO A 87 9.79 -18.73 -6.80
N TRP A 88 9.02 -18.10 -7.70
CA TRP A 88 7.67 -18.53 -8.05
C TRP A 88 7.68 -19.88 -8.79
N PRO A 89 6.88 -20.89 -8.39
CA PRO A 89 6.81 -22.15 -9.11
C PRO A 89 6.21 -21.94 -10.51
N ALA A 90 6.96 -22.32 -11.55
CA ALA A 90 6.69 -21.98 -12.96
C ALA A 90 5.41 -22.59 -13.57
N LEU A 91 4.70 -23.48 -12.87
CA LEU A 91 3.63 -24.31 -13.43
C LEU A 91 2.23 -24.07 -12.82
N ARG A 92 2.03 -22.98 -12.05
CA ARG A 92 0.72 -22.68 -11.46
C ARG A 92 -0.09 -21.68 -12.30
N SER A 93 -1.30 -22.10 -12.68
CA SER A 93 -2.31 -21.24 -13.30
C SER A 93 -3.02 -20.42 -12.22
N VAL A 94 -3.21 -19.13 -12.47
CA VAL A 94 -3.83 -18.20 -11.51
C VAL A 94 -5.13 -17.68 -12.09
N ARG A 95 -6.22 -17.87 -11.34
CA ARG A 95 -7.55 -17.35 -11.66
C ARG A 95 -7.95 -16.28 -10.65
N LEU A 96 -8.32 -15.11 -11.14
CA LEU A 96 -8.84 -13.99 -10.36
C LEU A 96 -10.32 -13.80 -10.67
N LEU A 97 -11.15 -13.82 -9.65
CA LEU A 97 -12.57 -13.48 -9.75
C LEU A 97 -12.81 -12.12 -9.08
N LEU A 98 -13.09 -11.11 -9.89
CA LEU A 98 -13.23 -9.72 -9.47
C LEU A 98 -14.71 -9.33 -9.50
N SER A 99 -15.34 -9.37 -8.33
CA SER A 99 -16.75 -9.04 -8.13
C SER A 99 -16.91 -7.62 -7.58
N SER A 100 -17.83 -6.85 -8.15
CA SER A 100 -18.15 -5.51 -7.68
C SER A 100 -19.64 -5.22 -7.81
N ARG A 101 -20.18 -4.40 -6.90
CA ARG A 101 -21.58 -3.93 -7.02
C ARG A 101 -21.77 -2.90 -8.12
N LEU A 102 -20.75 -2.07 -8.34
CA LEU A 102 -20.72 -1.01 -9.34
C LEU A 102 -19.61 -1.30 -10.35
N PRO A 103 -19.67 -0.76 -11.58
CA PRO A 103 -18.58 -0.87 -12.54
C PRO A 103 -17.25 -0.34 -12.00
N VAL A 104 -16.18 -1.11 -12.15
CA VAL A 104 -14.83 -0.77 -11.67
C VAL A 104 -13.79 -0.96 -12.76
N ALA A 105 -12.80 -0.07 -12.79
CA ALA A 105 -11.56 -0.24 -13.55
C ALA A 105 -10.50 -0.91 -12.67
N TRP A 106 -10.22 -2.19 -12.94
CA TRP A 106 -9.23 -2.99 -12.20
C TRP A 106 -7.86 -2.87 -12.87
N TRP A 107 -6.85 -2.45 -12.11
CA TRP A 107 -5.45 -2.40 -12.53
C TRP A 107 -4.62 -3.44 -11.82
N LEU A 108 -4.19 -4.47 -12.55
CA LEU A 108 -3.31 -5.51 -12.02
C LEU A 108 -1.85 -5.08 -12.16
N ARG A 109 -1.13 -5.10 -11.04
CA ARG A 109 0.32 -4.85 -10.96
C ARG A 109 0.99 -6.12 -10.47
N ALA A 110 1.77 -6.74 -11.33
CA ALA A 110 2.58 -7.90 -11.00
C ALA A 110 3.99 -7.46 -10.61
N GLU A 111 4.48 -7.92 -9.46
CA GLU A 111 5.86 -7.71 -9.02
C GLU A 111 6.51 -9.06 -8.74
N ALA A 112 7.72 -9.26 -9.28
CA ALA A 112 8.48 -10.50 -9.17
C ALA A 112 7.73 -11.76 -9.65
N LEU A 113 6.79 -11.61 -10.59
CA LEU A 113 6.16 -12.72 -11.31
C LEU A 113 6.89 -13.00 -12.63
N PRO A 114 6.90 -14.26 -13.11
CA PRO A 114 7.55 -14.60 -14.38
C PRO A 114 6.97 -13.82 -15.56
N PRO A 115 7.83 -13.34 -16.48
CA PRO A 115 7.36 -12.72 -17.72
C PRO A 115 6.59 -13.76 -18.53
N GLY A 116 5.41 -13.38 -19.03
CA GLY A 116 4.55 -14.27 -19.82
C GLY A 116 3.58 -15.13 -19.02
N LEU A 117 3.51 -15.00 -17.70
CA LEU A 117 2.40 -15.57 -16.92
C LEU A 117 1.07 -15.05 -17.45
N LEU A 118 0.17 -15.97 -17.84
CA LEU A 118 -1.18 -15.65 -18.31
C LEU A 118 -2.16 -15.77 -17.15
N LEU A 119 -2.67 -14.64 -16.68
CA LEU A 119 -3.72 -14.61 -15.65
C LEU A 119 -5.09 -14.79 -16.28
N GLN A 120 -5.89 -15.71 -15.74
CA GLN A 120 -7.31 -15.83 -16.08
C GLN A 120 -8.10 -14.91 -15.15
N VAL A 121 -8.85 -13.97 -15.72
CA VAL A 121 -9.61 -12.99 -14.94
C VAL A 121 -11.09 -13.06 -15.30
N GLU A 122 -11.91 -13.39 -14.33
CA GLU A 122 -13.36 -13.29 -14.43
C GLU A 122 -13.83 -12.03 -13.71
N VAL A 123 -14.62 -11.20 -14.39
CA VAL A 123 -15.00 -9.88 -13.85
C VAL A 123 -16.50 -9.63 -13.98
N SER A 124 -17.06 -8.87 -13.05
CA SER A 124 -18.44 -8.36 -13.12
C SER A 124 -18.73 -7.58 -14.41
N SER A 125 -19.98 -7.61 -14.87
CA SER A 125 -20.45 -6.83 -16.02
C SER A 125 -20.07 -5.35 -15.94
N ASN A 126 -19.70 -4.77 -17.09
CA ASN A 126 -19.34 -3.35 -17.27
C ASN A 126 -18.07 -2.90 -16.53
N SER A 127 -17.38 -3.79 -15.84
CA SER A 127 -16.04 -3.53 -15.31
C SER A 127 -14.98 -3.80 -16.38
N SER A 128 -13.81 -3.20 -16.21
CA SER A 128 -12.67 -3.39 -17.11
C SER A 128 -11.44 -3.83 -16.34
N VAL A 129 -10.56 -4.59 -17.00
CA VAL A 129 -9.31 -5.09 -16.40
C VAL A 129 -8.15 -4.69 -17.30
N ARG A 130 -7.10 -4.13 -16.70
CA ARG A 130 -5.85 -3.80 -17.37
C ARG A 130 -4.70 -4.32 -16.51
N ALA A 131 -3.63 -4.81 -17.12
CA ALA A 131 -2.45 -5.26 -16.40
C ALA A 131 -1.17 -4.64 -16.94
N HIS A 132 -0.15 -4.60 -16.10
CA HIS A 132 1.21 -4.24 -16.46
C HIS A 132 2.16 -5.37 -16.04
N GLY A 133 2.98 -5.86 -16.97
CA GLY A 133 4.00 -6.88 -16.72
C GLY A 133 3.54 -8.34 -16.80
N VAL A 134 2.26 -8.62 -17.09
CA VAL A 134 1.69 -9.97 -17.23
C VAL A 134 0.64 -10.03 -18.35
N GLY A 135 0.41 -11.23 -18.89
CA GLY A 135 -0.63 -11.48 -19.88
C GLY A 135 -2.00 -11.66 -19.23
N LEU A 136 -3.07 -11.30 -19.94
CA LEU A 136 -4.45 -11.43 -19.46
C LEU A 136 -5.33 -12.23 -20.41
N SER A 137 -6.14 -13.10 -19.83
CA SER A 137 -7.33 -13.69 -20.45
C SER A 137 -8.54 -13.26 -19.64
N VAL A 138 -9.34 -12.33 -20.18
CA VAL A 138 -10.45 -11.70 -19.43
C VAL A 138 -11.80 -12.22 -19.90
N HIS A 139 -12.62 -12.67 -18.96
CA HIS A 139 -13.98 -13.16 -19.19
C HIS A 139 -14.98 -12.36 -18.35
N THR A 140 -15.90 -11.66 -19.01
CA THR A 140 -16.96 -10.93 -18.33
C THR A 140 -18.11 -11.86 -17.95
N VAL A 141 -18.43 -11.93 -16.66
CA VAL A 141 -19.52 -12.75 -16.13
C VAL A 141 -20.77 -11.89 -15.98
N ARG A 142 -21.79 -12.18 -16.81
CA ARG A 142 -23.03 -11.38 -16.88
C ARG A 142 -23.72 -11.17 -15.52
N SER A 143 -23.82 -12.23 -14.73
CA SER A 143 -24.51 -12.24 -13.44
C SER A 143 -23.64 -12.91 -12.37
N LEU A 144 -22.67 -12.16 -11.85
CA LEU A 144 -21.84 -12.62 -10.75
C LEU A 144 -22.50 -12.31 -9.40
N PRO A 145 -22.72 -13.30 -8.52
CA PRO A 145 -23.30 -13.05 -7.22
C PRO A 145 -22.39 -12.17 -6.36
N PHE A 146 -22.98 -11.21 -5.65
CA PHE A 146 -22.22 -10.33 -4.77
C PHE A 146 -22.24 -10.79 -3.30
N ARG A 147 -23.35 -11.37 -2.81
CA ARG A 147 -23.48 -11.77 -1.40
C ARG A 147 -22.39 -12.79 -1.03
N PRO A 148 -21.66 -12.65 0.10
CA PRO A 148 -20.50 -13.48 0.42
C PRO A 148 -20.74 -14.99 0.28
N ARG A 149 -21.78 -15.52 0.94
CA ARG A 149 -22.14 -16.95 0.88
C ARG A 149 -22.60 -17.43 -0.51
N ALA A 150 -23.17 -16.53 -1.32
CA ALA A 150 -23.60 -16.89 -2.67
C ALA A 150 -22.40 -16.91 -3.62
N LEU A 151 -21.49 -15.94 -3.49
CA LEU A 151 -20.26 -15.85 -4.25
C LEU A 151 -19.32 -17.02 -3.94
N HIS A 152 -19.07 -17.31 -2.67
CA HIS A 152 -18.29 -18.48 -2.25
C HIS A 152 -18.81 -19.78 -2.87
N ARG A 153 -20.11 -20.06 -2.74
CA ARG A 153 -20.73 -21.27 -3.32
C ARG A 153 -20.67 -21.28 -4.85
N TRP A 154 -20.86 -20.13 -5.49
CA TRP A 154 -20.75 -20.01 -6.94
C TRP A 154 -19.33 -20.35 -7.40
N THR A 155 -18.31 -19.79 -6.75
CA THR A 155 -16.90 -20.04 -7.10
C THR A 155 -16.54 -21.50 -6.93
N VAL A 156 -16.86 -22.11 -5.78
CA VAL A 156 -16.60 -23.54 -5.54
C VAL A 156 -17.33 -24.42 -6.56
N LYS A 157 -18.57 -24.06 -6.94
CA LYS A 157 -19.33 -24.80 -7.94
C LYS A 157 -18.72 -24.74 -9.35
N HIS A 158 -18.17 -23.59 -9.76
CA HIS A 158 -17.66 -23.40 -11.13
C HIS A 158 -16.18 -23.78 -11.27
N HIS A 159 -15.40 -23.61 -10.20
CA HIS A 159 -13.93 -23.72 -10.23
C HIS A 159 -13.40 -24.85 -9.35
N GLY A 160 -14.26 -25.54 -8.60
CA GLY A 160 -13.93 -26.68 -7.75
C GLY A 160 -13.33 -26.26 -6.40
N SER A 161 -12.23 -25.51 -6.43
CA SER A 161 -11.48 -25.06 -5.26
C SER A 161 -11.31 -23.54 -5.20
N LEU A 162 -10.91 -23.07 -4.02
CA LEU A 162 -10.78 -21.66 -3.69
C LEU A 162 -9.60 -21.45 -2.74
N SER A 163 -8.55 -20.80 -3.20
CA SER A 163 -7.39 -20.44 -2.37
C SER A 163 -7.68 -19.29 -1.43
N SER A 164 -8.40 -18.26 -1.91
CA SER A 164 -8.75 -17.14 -1.04
C SER A 164 -10.01 -16.42 -1.50
N MET A 165 -10.74 -15.88 -0.55
CA MET A 165 -11.83 -14.95 -0.82
C MET A 165 -11.78 -13.81 0.18
N THR A 166 -11.83 -12.58 -0.35
CA THR A 166 -12.00 -11.37 0.45
C THR A 166 -13.23 -10.62 -0.03
N HIS A 167 -14.10 -10.23 0.90
CA HIS A 167 -15.26 -9.43 0.61
C HIS A 167 -15.27 -8.22 1.54
N THR A 168 -15.15 -7.03 0.97
CA THR A 168 -15.14 -5.76 1.72
C THR A 168 -16.29 -4.84 1.31
N ALA A 169 -16.71 -3.99 2.24
CA ALA A 169 -17.65 -2.91 1.97
C ALA A 169 -17.03 -1.85 1.04
N GLN A 170 -15.75 -1.52 1.25
CA GLN A 170 -15.06 -0.46 0.51
C GLN A 170 -13.54 -0.69 0.40
N GLY A 171 -12.91 0.00 -0.55
CA GLY A 171 -11.47 -0.06 -0.76
C GLY A 171 -11.04 0.34 -2.17
N ASN A 172 -9.75 0.52 -2.36
CA ASN A 172 -9.14 0.89 -3.64
C ASN A 172 -7.77 0.24 -3.90
N GLN A 173 -7.21 -0.48 -2.92
CA GLN A 173 -6.03 -1.33 -3.08
C GLN A 173 -6.37 -2.77 -2.67
N VAL A 174 -5.81 -3.72 -3.41
CA VAL A 174 -5.93 -5.15 -3.12
C VAL A 174 -4.54 -5.74 -3.18
N TYR A 175 -4.17 -6.53 -2.19
CA TYR A 175 -2.87 -7.21 -2.14
C TYR A 175 -3.11 -8.71 -2.05
N ILE A 176 -2.51 -9.44 -3.00
CA ILE A 176 -2.61 -10.89 -3.09
C ILE A 176 -1.19 -11.46 -3.15
N ARG A 177 -0.86 -12.25 -2.14
CA ARG A 177 0.31 -13.14 -2.13
C ARG A 177 -0.10 -14.44 -2.79
N LEU A 178 0.29 -14.59 -4.05
CA LEU A 178 0.08 -15.82 -4.80
C LEU A 178 0.96 -16.92 -4.19
N GLY A 179 0.51 -18.16 -4.18
CA GLY A 179 1.30 -19.32 -3.79
C GLY A 179 0.68 -20.10 -2.64
N GLU A 180 1.07 -21.36 -2.54
CA GLU A 180 0.56 -22.23 -1.50
C GLU A 180 1.21 -21.91 -0.15
N ASP A 181 0.38 -21.53 0.81
CA ASP A 181 0.77 -21.36 2.21
C ASP A 181 0.40 -22.65 2.98
N PRO A 182 1.38 -23.46 3.43
CA PRO A 182 1.12 -24.73 4.09
C PRO A 182 0.42 -24.57 5.45
N THR A 183 0.43 -23.35 6.02
CA THR A 183 -0.26 -23.05 7.28
C THR A 183 -1.77 -22.89 7.09
N GLN A 184 -2.25 -22.74 5.86
CA GLN A 184 -3.67 -22.58 5.55
C GLN A 184 -4.44 -23.91 5.65
N PRO A 185 -5.74 -23.85 6.00
CA PRO A 185 -6.59 -25.03 6.03
C PRO A 185 -6.79 -25.61 4.62
N ALA A 186 -7.17 -26.88 4.51
CA ALA A 186 -7.41 -27.54 3.22
C ALA A 186 -8.66 -27.02 2.48
N VAL A 187 -9.57 -26.33 3.17
CA VAL A 187 -10.84 -25.87 2.63
C VAL A 187 -11.07 -24.42 3.04
N CYS A 188 -11.46 -23.58 2.08
CA CYS A 188 -11.77 -22.17 2.32
C CYS A 188 -13.13 -22.08 3.02
N GLN A 189 -13.12 -22.08 4.35
CA GLN A 189 -14.32 -21.94 5.18
C GLN A 189 -14.62 -20.47 5.41
N LEU A 190 -15.75 -19.98 4.86
CA LEU A 190 -16.12 -18.58 4.93
C LEU A 190 -16.33 -18.11 6.39
N GLN A 191 -15.52 -17.17 6.82
CA GLN A 191 -15.61 -16.48 8.11
C GLN A 191 -16.29 -15.12 7.94
N SER A 192 -16.92 -14.60 9.00
CA SER A 192 -17.52 -13.25 9.00
C SER A 192 -16.49 -12.14 9.18
N MET A 193 -15.43 -12.41 9.95
CA MET A 193 -14.36 -11.47 10.30
C MET A 193 -13.00 -12.06 9.91
N PHE A 194 -12.73 -12.08 8.62
CA PHE A 194 -11.47 -12.54 8.04
C PHE A 194 -10.55 -11.34 7.78
N LEU A 195 -9.29 -11.49 8.18
CA LEU A 195 -8.21 -10.56 7.88
C LEU A 195 -6.92 -11.36 7.73
N SER A 196 -6.26 -11.26 6.58
CA SER A 196 -5.01 -11.95 6.30
C SER A 196 -4.02 -10.99 5.65
N HIS A 197 -2.78 -10.99 6.10
CA HIS A 197 -1.70 -10.21 5.48
C HIS A 197 -1.40 -10.65 4.03
N ASN A 198 -1.78 -11.88 3.66
CA ASN A 198 -1.59 -12.43 2.32
C ASN A 198 -2.69 -12.04 1.34
N TYR A 199 -3.90 -11.77 1.85
CA TYR A 199 -5.09 -11.50 1.05
C TYR A 199 -5.87 -10.38 1.72
N ILE A 200 -5.59 -9.14 1.33
CA ILE A 200 -6.16 -7.97 2.00
C ILE A 200 -6.61 -6.93 1.00
N VAL A 201 -7.71 -6.27 1.35
CA VAL A 201 -8.22 -5.09 0.67
C VAL A 201 -8.09 -3.92 1.61
N SER A 202 -7.62 -2.80 1.11
CA SER A 202 -7.44 -1.58 1.89
C SER A 202 -7.99 -0.36 1.16
N ASP A 203 -8.20 0.68 1.94
CA ASP A 203 -8.60 2.00 1.48
C ASP A 203 -7.44 2.98 1.68
N LEU A 204 -6.81 3.37 0.57
CA LEU A 204 -5.72 4.33 0.52
C LEU A 204 -6.27 5.72 0.23
N GLN A 205 -6.20 6.61 1.22
CA GLN A 205 -6.77 7.95 1.16
C GLN A 205 -5.69 9.04 1.20
N PRO A 206 -5.70 10.01 0.27
CA PRO A 206 -4.86 11.19 0.35
C PRO A 206 -5.07 11.95 1.66
N GLN A 207 -3.97 12.33 2.32
CA GLN A 207 -3.99 13.14 3.53
C GLN A 207 -3.53 14.57 3.22
N GLU A 208 -4.11 15.51 3.93
CA GLU A 208 -3.67 16.90 3.86
C GLU A 208 -2.27 17.02 4.47
N VAL A 209 -1.32 17.52 3.68
CA VAL A 209 0.02 17.86 4.15
C VAL A 209 0.08 19.36 4.36
N GLN A 210 0.65 19.77 5.49
CA GLN A 210 0.99 21.16 5.74
C GLN A 210 2.51 21.28 5.61
N GLY A 211 2.96 22.18 4.76
CA GLY A 211 4.38 22.26 4.44
C GLY A 211 4.67 23.36 3.47
N CYS A 212 5.95 23.63 3.31
CA CYS A 212 6.46 24.61 2.37
C CYS A 212 7.71 24.04 1.70
N SER A 213 7.88 24.35 0.42
CA SER A 213 9.04 23.91 -0.35
C SER A 213 9.81 25.14 -0.83
N ARG A 214 11.14 25.05 -0.82
CA ARG A 214 11.99 26.06 -1.44
C ARG A 214 12.33 25.62 -2.86
N PRO A 215 12.12 26.46 -3.88
CA PRO A 215 12.57 26.15 -5.22
C PRO A 215 14.08 25.89 -5.22
N ARG A 216 14.51 24.82 -5.89
CA ARG A 216 15.93 24.53 -6.03
C ARG A 216 16.55 25.59 -6.94
N GLN A 217 17.41 26.44 -6.40
CA GLN A 217 18.29 27.27 -7.22
C GLN A 217 19.19 26.35 -8.06
N ALA A 218 19.28 26.63 -9.37
CA ALA A 218 19.89 25.76 -10.39
C ALA A 218 21.37 25.42 -10.11
N ASP A 219 22.03 26.14 -9.21
CA ASP A 219 23.47 26.08 -8.97
C ASP A 219 23.87 25.35 -7.67
N ARG A 220 22.92 24.74 -6.95
CA ARG A 220 23.23 23.99 -5.71
C ARG A 220 23.40 22.49 -5.95
N THR A 221 24.65 22.05 -5.90
CA THR A 221 25.12 20.64 -5.87
C THR A 221 24.86 19.95 -4.51
N GLY A 222 24.17 20.62 -3.58
CA GLY A 222 23.91 20.12 -2.22
C GLY A 222 22.88 18.98 -2.16
N PRO A 223 22.81 18.28 -1.02
CA PRO A 223 21.82 17.23 -0.79
C PRO A 223 20.40 17.81 -0.76
N GLU A 224 19.44 17.01 -1.21
CA GLU A 224 18.02 17.28 -1.07
C GLU A 224 17.57 16.89 0.33
N VAL A 225 17.04 17.84 1.10
CA VAL A 225 16.69 17.64 2.50
C VAL A 225 15.17 17.71 2.65
N HIS A 226 14.57 16.66 3.21
CA HIS A 226 13.14 16.61 3.54
C HIS A 226 12.97 16.47 5.04
N VAL A 227 12.16 17.36 5.62
CA VAL A 227 11.78 17.32 7.03
C VAL A 227 10.32 16.89 7.11
N ILE A 228 10.06 15.74 7.70
CA ILE A 228 8.72 15.16 7.80
C ILE A 228 8.39 14.98 9.28
N LYS A 229 7.34 15.67 9.73
CA LYS A 229 6.81 15.55 11.09
C LYS A 229 5.41 14.94 11.06
N LEU A 230 5.25 13.77 11.66
CA LEU A 230 3.96 13.13 11.85
C LEU A 230 3.30 13.65 13.14
N HIS A 231 2.01 14.00 13.06
CA HIS A 231 1.23 14.44 14.21
C HIS A 231 0.37 13.33 14.82
N SER A 232 -0.17 12.45 13.99
CA SER A 232 -0.99 11.31 14.41
C SER A 232 -0.84 10.17 13.40
N SER A 233 -0.90 8.93 13.89
CA SER A 233 -0.82 7.71 13.08
C SER A 233 -2.21 7.17 12.67
N GLY A 234 -3.28 7.93 12.92
CA GLY A 234 -4.66 7.48 12.73
C GLY A 234 -5.20 6.62 13.87
N SER A 235 -6.44 6.17 13.73
CA SER A 235 -7.11 5.30 14.71
C SER A 235 -6.81 3.84 14.37
N GLY A 236 -5.92 3.20 15.11
CA GLY A 236 -5.70 1.76 15.00
C GLY A 236 -6.91 0.97 15.52
N LEU A 237 -7.12 -0.24 14.97
CA LEU A 237 -8.19 -1.15 15.42
C LEU A 237 -8.01 -1.65 16.87
N CYS A 238 -6.83 -1.45 17.46
CA CYS A 238 -6.52 -1.66 18.88
C CYS A 238 -5.40 -0.70 19.25
N GLY A 239 -5.66 0.36 20.03
CA GLY A 239 -4.74 1.46 20.36
C GLY A 239 -3.40 1.13 21.07
N SER A 240 -2.90 -0.11 20.96
CA SER A 240 -1.66 -0.63 21.53
C SER A 240 -0.61 -1.06 20.48
N LEU A 241 -0.93 -1.09 19.19
CA LEU A 241 0.04 -1.47 18.16
C LEU A 241 0.80 -0.24 17.65
N GLN A 242 2.13 -0.26 17.75
CA GLN A 242 2.99 0.72 17.11
C GLN A 242 2.74 0.67 15.59
N VAL A 243 2.25 1.77 15.03
CA VAL A 243 1.92 1.87 13.61
C VAL A 243 3.21 2.01 12.80
N GLU A 244 3.31 1.24 11.72
CA GLU A 244 4.38 1.40 10.75
C GLU A 244 4.06 2.55 9.78
N VAL A 245 5.03 3.45 9.58
CA VAL A 245 4.94 4.61 8.69
C VAL A 245 5.98 4.42 7.60
N VAL A 246 5.49 4.23 6.38
CA VAL A 246 6.33 3.96 5.21
C VAL A 246 6.63 5.27 4.48
N VAL A 247 7.92 5.56 4.27
CA VAL A 247 8.41 6.67 3.45
C VAL A 247 8.97 6.11 2.15
N SER A 248 8.20 6.23 1.08
CA SER A 248 8.58 5.79 -0.26
C SER A 248 9.26 6.91 -1.04
N LEU A 249 10.53 6.75 -1.35
CA LEU A 249 11.26 7.66 -2.24
C LEU A 249 11.11 7.20 -3.69
N LEU A 250 10.59 8.08 -4.53
CA LEU A 250 10.44 7.86 -5.96
C LEU A 250 11.47 8.68 -6.74
N PRO A 251 12.02 8.15 -7.85
CA PRO A 251 12.99 8.88 -8.65
C PRO A 251 12.31 10.05 -9.37
N PRO A 252 13.01 11.19 -9.57
CA PRO A 252 12.50 12.28 -10.39
C PRO A 252 12.24 11.80 -11.82
N LEU A 253 11.05 12.11 -12.36
CA LEU A 253 10.68 11.77 -13.74
C LEU A 253 11.77 12.25 -14.72
N GLY A 254 12.40 11.30 -15.41
CA GLY A 254 13.19 11.57 -16.61
C GLY A 254 14.71 11.71 -16.47
N LYS A 255 15.34 11.65 -15.29
CA LYS A 255 16.83 11.63 -15.18
C LYS A 255 17.34 10.81 -14.00
N SER A 256 18.08 9.74 -14.31
CA SER A 256 18.92 8.99 -13.35
C SER A 256 20.14 9.83 -12.96
N LYS A 257 19.97 10.85 -12.12
CA LYS A 257 21.10 11.49 -11.43
C LYS A 257 21.28 10.84 -10.06
N ALA A 258 22.53 10.66 -9.65
CA ALA A 258 22.84 10.27 -8.29
C ALA A 258 22.29 11.32 -7.33
N ALA A 259 21.30 10.96 -6.53
CA ALA A 259 20.66 11.85 -5.57
C ALA A 259 21.29 11.65 -4.18
N ARG A 260 21.69 12.74 -3.55
CA ARG A 260 22.04 12.75 -2.11
C ARG A 260 20.80 13.25 -1.38
N VAL A 261 20.09 12.35 -0.70
CA VAL A 261 18.83 12.66 0.00
C VAL A 261 19.08 12.56 1.50
N VAL A 262 18.60 13.55 2.26
CA VAL A 262 18.60 13.54 3.72
C VAL A 262 17.16 13.61 4.19
N LEU A 263 16.73 12.61 4.95
CA LEU A 263 15.42 12.54 5.58
C LEU A 263 15.56 12.84 7.07
N ILE A 264 14.78 13.79 7.55
CA ILE A 264 14.64 14.09 8.98
C ILE A 264 13.21 13.73 9.37
N LEU A 265 13.06 12.62 10.08
CA LEU A 265 11.77 12.02 10.45
C LEU A 265 11.51 12.26 11.94
N SER A 266 10.37 12.85 12.24
CA SER A 266 9.93 13.12 13.61
C SER A 266 8.46 12.74 13.76
N SER A 267 8.07 12.27 14.94
CA SER A 267 6.68 11.93 15.23
C SER A 267 6.27 12.41 16.61
N SER A 268 5.01 12.83 16.71
CA SER A 268 4.37 13.21 17.99
C SER A 268 3.77 11.99 18.70
N VAL A 269 3.72 10.84 18.02
CA VAL A 269 3.24 9.55 18.54
C VAL A 269 4.26 8.44 18.26
N PRO A 270 4.33 7.38 19.08
CA PRO A 270 5.25 6.27 18.83
C PRO A 270 4.92 5.55 17.52
N VAL A 271 5.90 5.50 16.61
CA VAL A 271 5.76 4.83 15.30
C VAL A 271 7.05 4.11 14.93
N ASN A 272 6.91 3.12 14.04
CA ASN A 272 8.03 2.47 13.37
C ASN A 272 8.18 3.11 11.98
N TRP A 273 9.35 3.68 11.67
CA TRP A 273 9.61 4.21 10.33
C TRP A 273 10.24 3.14 9.44
N ALA A 274 9.66 2.94 8.26
CA ALA A 274 10.22 2.12 7.19
C ALA A 274 10.51 3.01 5.98
N VAL A 275 11.74 3.00 5.47
CA VAL A 275 12.13 3.83 4.32
C VAL A 275 12.37 2.93 3.10
N VAL A 276 11.58 3.12 2.05
CA VAL A 276 11.68 2.36 0.81
C VAL A 276 12.20 3.26 -0.31
N ALA A 277 13.44 3.04 -0.74
CA ALA A 277 14.10 3.84 -1.77
C ALA A 277 14.07 3.16 -3.15
N GLY A 278 12.87 3.01 -3.72
CA GLY A 278 12.68 2.33 -4.99
C GLY A 278 13.28 3.11 -6.18
N GLY A 279 14.28 2.55 -6.86
CA GLY A 279 14.86 3.15 -8.07
C GLY A 279 15.67 4.43 -7.85
N VAL A 280 15.96 4.80 -6.59
CA VAL A 280 16.85 5.90 -6.25
C VAL A 280 18.30 5.41 -6.32
N ARG A 281 19.13 6.05 -7.14
CA ARG A 281 20.59 5.83 -7.15
C ARG A 281 21.27 6.95 -6.37
N GLY A 282 22.11 6.63 -5.39
CA GLY A 282 22.83 7.62 -4.59
C GLY A 282 22.84 7.29 -3.10
N HIS A 283 22.95 8.31 -2.24
CA HIS A 283 23.09 8.15 -0.80
C HIS A 283 21.87 8.71 -0.08
N VAL A 284 21.20 7.89 0.73
CA VAL A 284 20.08 8.29 1.57
C VAL A 284 20.56 8.31 3.02
N THR A 285 20.45 9.44 3.70
CA THR A 285 20.76 9.59 5.13
C THR A 285 19.46 9.81 5.88
N VAL A 286 19.20 9.04 6.94
CA VAL A 286 17.96 9.14 7.72
C VAL A 286 18.29 9.52 9.16
N HIS A 287 17.68 10.59 9.63
CA HIS A 287 17.72 11.02 11.03
C HIS A 287 16.32 10.83 11.62
N VAL A 288 16.23 10.11 12.73
CA VAL A 288 14.97 9.78 13.40
C VAL A 288 14.97 10.37 14.81
N GLY A 289 13.86 11.01 15.20
CA GLY A 289 13.66 11.53 16.55
C GLY A 289 13.55 10.43 17.62
N VAL A 290 13.86 10.79 18.87
CA VAL A 290 14.08 9.88 20.02
C VAL A 290 12.89 8.96 20.37
N THR A 291 11.68 9.27 19.90
CA THR A 291 10.44 8.53 20.17
C THR A 291 10.06 7.52 19.09
N SER A 292 10.94 7.22 18.13
CA SER A 292 10.63 6.32 17.02
C SER A 292 11.73 5.28 16.78
N LEU A 293 11.33 4.09 16.33
CA LEU A 293 12.25 3.02 15.93
C LEU A 293 12.38 2.99 14.40
N PHE A 294 13.52 2.53 13.90
CA PHE A 294 13.87 2.54 12.47
C PHE A 294 14.23 1.13 11.98
N ARG A 295 13.68 0.75 10.83
CA ARG A 295 14.08 -0.46 10.07
C ARG A 295 14.38 -0.10 8.62
N VAL A 296 15.42 -0.73 8.09
CA VAL A 296 15.84 -0.68 6.67
C VAL A 296 15.30 -1.91 5.97
#